data_AF-A0A3R9M0Y7-F1
#
_entry.id   AF-A0A3R9M0Y7-F1
#
_cell.length_a   1.000
_cell.length_b   1.000
_cell.length_c   1.000
_cell.angle_alpha   90.00
_cell.angle_beta   90.00
_cell.angle_gamma   90.00
#
_symmetry.space_group_name_H-M   'P 1'
#
loop_
_entity.id
_entity.type
_entity.pdbx_description
1 polymer ?
#
loop_
_entity_poly.entity_id
_entity_poly.type
_entity_poly.pdbx_seq_one_letter_code
_entity_poly.pdbx_strand_id
1 'polypeptide(L)'
;MTWWKRLIWVGCAFLALGLYILPLLFQQLAITYQFPKQWTIGLGLLLIILILLVFVVVAKKTGILSPSGKIFQKGDGKRIALGLLSMLLISVLGTVLLRWLHGEVTTANQASLMEEFRRGNIILLSIMLGVLAPIAEEIIFRGIIPLKIFKGYESWGYIIGGLLFAIFHGPTNIMSFVIYGGASVILTLLACRTRRLEVSIVVHMINNGLPAILMLLITIFGVEV
;
A
#
# COMPACT_ATOMS: atom_id res chain seq x y z
N MET A 1 -0.94 13.41 25.21
CA MET A 1 0.19 13.74 24.29
C MET A 1 0.06 15.20 23.91
N THR A 2 1.15 15.97 23.91
CA THR A 2 1.11 17.42 23.62
C THR A 2 0.84 17.70 22.14
N TRP A 3 0.31 18.88 21.82
CA TRP A 3 0.02 19.28 20.45
C TRP A 3 1.29 19.33 19.58
N TRP A 4 2.41 19.80 20.13
CA TRP A 4 3.72 19.80 19.46
C TRP A 4 4.15 18.39 19.03
N LYS A 5 3.94 17.38 19.88
CA LYS A 5 4.24 16.00 19.51
C LYS A 5 3.34 15.50 18.37
N ARG A 6 2.06 15.92 18.32
CA ARG A 6 1.16 15.62 17.19
C ARG A 6 1.69 16.24 15.89
N LEU A 7 2.12 17.50 15.94
CA LEU A 7 2.65 18.21 14.77
C LEU A 7 3.92 17.54 14.21
N ILE A 8 4.83 17.10 15.09
CA ILE A 8 6.02 16.32 14.67
C ILE A 8 5.59 15.06 13.92
N TRP A 9 4.59 14.33 14.42
CA TRP A 9 4.08 13.13 13.76
C TRP A 9 3.38 13.40 12.42
N VAL A 10 2.75 14.57 12.26
CA VAL A 10 2.26 15.04 10.95
C VAL A 10 3.44 15.20 9.99
N GLY A 11 4.51 15.88 10.41
CA GLY A 11 5.74 15.99 9.61
C GLY A 11 6.35 14.64 9.26
N CYS A 12 6.39 13.69 10.22
CA CYS A 12 6.84 12.33 9.97
C CYS A 12 5.96 11.58 8.96
N ALA A 13 4.64 11.79 8.96
CA ALA A 13 3.74 11.18 7.98
C ALA A 13 4.02 11.69 6.57
N PHE A 14 4.22 13.00 6.39
CA PHE A 14 4.60 13.58 5.10
C PHE A 14 5.98 13.10 4.63
N LEU A 15 6.96 13.06 5.53
CA LEU A 15 8.28 12.50 5.21
C LEU A 15 8.19 11.04 4.79
N ALA A 16 7.38 10.24 5.49
CA ALA A 16 7.15 8.84 5.14
C ALA A 16 6.49 8.69 3.76
N LEU A 17 5.50 9.53 3.42
CA LEU A 17 4.92 9.57 2.08
C LEU A 17 5.96 9.90 1.01
N GLY A 18 6.80 10.92 1.24
CA GLY A 18 7.87 11.27 0.31
C GLY A 18 8.90 10.14 0.14
N LEU A 19 9.32 9.50 1.24
CA LEU A 19 10.28 8.41 1.23
C LEU A 19 9.77 7.21 0.41
N TYR A 20 8.50 6.83 0.56
CA TYR A 20 7.97 5.65 -0.13
C TYR A 20 7.86 5.84 -1.66
N ILE A 21 7.76 7.09 -2.14
CA ILE A 21 7.68 7.42 -3.57
C ILE A 21 9.07 7.41 -4.25
N LEU A 22 10.16 7.52 -3.48
CA LEU A 22 11.53 7.61 -4.04
C LEU A 22 11.92 6.50 -5.01
N PRO A 23 11.59 5.21 -4.80
CA PRO A 23 11.92 4.16 -5.77
C PRO A 23 11.26 4.35 -7.13
N LEU A 24 10.03 4.88 -7.15
CA LEU A 24 9.33 5.19 -8.40
C LEU A 24 10.01 6.36 -9.13
N LEU A 25 10.39 7.42 -8.40
CA LEU A 25 11.16 8.53 -8.97
C LEU A 25 12.51 8.08 -9.50
N PHE A 26 13.23 7.23 -8.77
CA PHE A 26 14.48 6.65 -9.24
C PHE A 26 14.28 5.86 -10.54
N GLN A 27 13.20 5.07 -10.64
CA GLN A 27 12.88 4.34 -11.85
C GLN A 27 12.60 5.28 -13.04
N GLN A 28 11.84 6.36 -12.84
CA GLN A 28 11.61 7.38 -13.87
C GLN A 28 12.90 8.07 -14.32
N LEU A 29 13.80 8.41 -13.38
CA LEU A 29 15.11 8.96 -13.70
C LEU A 29 15.97 7.96 -14.47
N ALA A 30 15.98 6.69 -14.06
CA ALA A 30 16.73 5.64 -14.74
C ALA A 30 16.26 5.44 -16.19
N ILE A 31 14.96 5.56 -16.46
CA ILE A 31 14.41 5.55 -17.82
C ILE A 31 14.86 6.80 -18.59
N THR A 32 14.65 7.99 -18.01
CA THR A 32 14.92 9.29 -18.64
C THR A 32 16.39 9.44 -19.03
N TYR A 33 17.30 9.05 -18.14
CA TYR A 33 18.74 9.14 -18.34
C TYR A 33 19.37 7.83 -18.86
N GLN A 34 18.54 6.86 -19.25
CA GLN A 34 18.97 5.59 -19.87
C GLN A 34 20.04 4.85 -19.06
N PHE A 35 19.84 4.74 -17.75
CA PHE A 35 20.77 4.04 -16.88
C PHE A 35 20.89 2.57 -17.30
N PRO A 36 22.11 1.99 -17.29
CA PRO A 36 22.28 0.58 -17.62
C PRO A 36 21.40 -0.30 -16.72
N LYS A 37 20.76 -1.33 -17.31
CA LYS A 37 19.78 -2.18 -16.64
C LYS A 37 20.29 -2.76 -15.31
N GLN A 38 21.55 -3.19 -15.27
CA GLN A 38 22.18 -3.75 -14.05
C GLN A 38 22.27 -2.73 -12.91
N TRP A 39 22.58 -1.47 -13.20
CA TRP A 39 22.63 -0.40 -12.20
C TRP A 39 21.24 0.00 -11.73
N THR A 40 20.29 0.08 -12.67
CA THR A 40 18.88 0.32 -12.34
C THR A 40 18.34 -0.72 -11.37
N ILE A 41 18.56 -2.01 -11.65
CA ILE A 41 18.12 -3.08 -10.76
C ILE A 41 18.88 -3.04 -9.42
N GLY A 42 20.21 -2.97 -9.45
CA GLY A 42 21.03 -3.01 -8.23
C GLY A 42 20.74 -1.85 -7.26
N LEU A 43 20.76 -0.61 -7.76
CA LEU A 43 20.48 0.58 -6.96
C LEU A 43 19.00 0.66 -6.55
N GLY A 44 18.09 0.26 -7.44
CA GLY A 44 16.66 0.22 -7.16
C GLY A 44 16.33 -0.75 -6.02
N LEU A 45 16.87 -1.97 -6.06
CA LEU A 45 16.70 -2.95 -4.99
C LEU A 45 17.30 -2.47 -3.68
N LEU A 46 18.52 -1.92 -3.72
CA LEU A 46 19.16 -1.34 -2.53
C LEU A 46 18.29 -0.25 -1.91
N LEU A 47 17.76 0.68 -2.73
CA LEU A 47 16.90 1.76 -2.28
C LEU A 47 15.61 1.23 -1.63
N ILE A 48 14.94 0.26 -2.27
CA ILE A 48 13.73 -0.38 -1.72
C ILE A 48 14.03 -1.03 -0.36
N ILE A 49 15.14 -1.77 -0.25
CA ILE A 49 15.54 -2.47 0.99
C ILE A 49 15.83 -1.45 2.10
N LEU A 50 16.56 -0.38 1.81
CA LEU A 50 16.88 0.66 2.79
C LEU A 50 15.61 1.36 3.29
N ILE A 51 14.69 1.72 2.39
CA ILE A 51 13.43 2.36 2.76
C ILE A 51 12.56 1.40 3.58
N LEU A 52 12.43 0.14 3.16
CA LEU A 52 11.72 -0.90 3.92
C LEU A 52 12.30 -1.03 5.34
N LEU A 53 13.63 -1.07 5.46
CA LEU A 53 14.30 -1.15 6.76
C LEU A 53 13.96 0.05 7.63
N VAL A 54 13.99 1.28 7.08
CA VAL A 54 13.59 2.49 7.79
C VAL A 54 12.15 2.38 8.29
N PHE A 55 11.19 2.01 7.44
CA PHE A 55 9.79 1.84 7.82
C PHE A 55 9.62 0.82 8.95
N VAL A 56 10.19 -0.38 8.81
CA VAL A 56 10.06 -1.45 9.81
C VAL A 56 10.73 -1.08 11.13
N VAL A 57 11.95 -0.54 11.09
CA VAL A 57 12.69 -0.16 12.30
C VAL A 57 11.99 0.97 13.04
N VAL A 58 11.55 2.03 12.33
CA VAL A 58 10.83 3.15 12.94
C VAL A 58 9.49 2.68 13.50
N ALA A 59 8.74 1.86 12.76
CA ALA A 59 7.45 1.36 13.24
C ALA A 59 7.59 0.44 14.46
N LYS A 60 8.65 -0.38 14.55
CA LYS A 60 8.96 -1.16 15.76
C LYS A 60 9.39 -0.27 16.93
N LYS A 61 10.37 0.62 16.73
CA LYS A 61 10.88 1.51 17.79
C LYS A 61 9.81 2.42 18.38
N THR A 62 8.82 2.77 17.57
CA THR A 62 7.72 3.65 17.99
C THR A 62 6.51 2.88 18.50
N GLY A 63 6.52 1.54 18.47
CA GLY A 63 5.41 0.70 18.93
C GLY A 63 4.16 0.78 18.05
N ILE A 64 4.33 1.03 16.75
CA ILE A 64 3.28 0.93 15.74
C ILE A 64 3.08 -0.53 15.33
N LEU A 65 4.18 -1.27 15.12
CA LEU A 65 4.15 -2.72 14.92
C LEU A 65 4.16 -3.44 16.27
N SER A 66 3.54 -4.63 16.32
CA SER A 66 3.46 -5.40 17.55
C SER A 66 4.86 -5.74 18.10
N PRO A 67 5.10 -5.53 19.40
CA PRO A 67 6.35 -5.97 20.04
C PRO A 67 6.46 -7.49 20.13
N SER A 68 5.36 -8.23 19.96
CA SER A 68 5.21 -9.61 20.43
C SER A 68 6.10 -10.65 19.73
N GLY A 69 6.96 -10.28 18.77
CA GLY A 69 7.84 -11.17 18.02
C GLY A 69 7.11 -12.17 17.10
N LYS A 70 5.92 -12.61 17.49
CA LYS A 70 5.03 -13.49 16.73
C LYS A 70 4.26 -12.69 15.69
N ILE A 71 4.54 -13.01 14.43
CA ILE A 71 3.89 -12.38 13.27
C ILE A 71 2.42 -12.80 13.19
N PHE A 72 2.05 -14.03 13.59
CA PHE A 72 0.67 -14.53 13.54
C PHE A 72 0.17 -15.00 14.92
N GLN A 73 -1.11 -14.76 15.17
CA GLN A 73 -1.86 -15.20 16.35
C GLN A 73 -3.01 -16.13 15.95
N LYS A 74 -3.55 -16.86 16.94
CA LYS A 74 -4.69 -17.76 16.72
C LYS A 74 -5.88 -16.98 16.14
N GLY A 75 -6.43 -17.49 15.04
CA GLY A 75 -7.55 -16.88 14.32
C GLY A 75 -7.16 -15.92 13.20
N ASP A 76 -5.88 -15.57 13.05
CA ASP A 76 -5.45 -14.65 11.99
C ASP A 76 -5.64 -15.23 10.58
N GLY A 77 -5.46 -16.54 10.39
CA GLY A 77 -5.73 -17.18 9.09
C GLY A 77 -7.17 -16.94 8.61
N LYS A 78 -8.16 -17.06 9.50
CA LYS A 78 -9.57 -16.77 9.18
C LYS A 78 -9.78 -15.29 8.83
N ARG A 79 -9.13 -14.38 9.56
CA ARG A 79 -9.21 -12.94 9.31
C ARG A 79 -8.59 -12.56 7.97
N ILE A 80 -7.45 -13.16 7.63
CA ILE A 80 -6.76 -12.97 6.35
C ILE A 80 -7.65 -13.48 5.22
N ALA A 81 -8.16 -14.71 5.32
CA ALA A 81 -9.04 -15.29 4.31
C ALA A 81 -10.30 -14.43 4.08
N LEU A 82 -10.97 -14.00 5.15
CA LEU A 82 -12.15 -13.13 5.06
C LEU A 82 -11.81 -11.74 4.50
N GLY A 83 -10.66 -11.18 4.89
CA GLY A 83 -10.16 -9.91 4.37
C GLY A 83 -9.92 -9.98 2.86
N LEU A 84 -9.23 -11.03 2.40
CA LEU A 84 -8.97 -11.25 0.97
C LEU A 84 -10.25 -11.52 0.17
N LEU A 85 -11.18 -12.30 0.71
CA LEU A 85 -12.49 -12.49 0.09
C LEU A 85 -13.25 -11.16 -0.03
N SER A 86 -13.22 -10.34 1.02
CA SER A 86 -13.88 -9.03 1.01
C SER A 86 -13.22 -8.08 0.00
N MET A 87 -11.89 -8.10 -0.11
CA MET A 87 -11.14 -7.34 -1.11
C MET A 87 -11.49 -7.75 -2.54
N LEU A 88 -11.58 -9.07 -2.79
CA LEU A 88 -12.00 -9.58 -4.09
C LEU A 88 -13.42 -9.14 -4.43
N LEU A 89 -14.36 -9.27 -3.48
CA LEU A 89 -15.76 -8.90 -3.70
C LEU A 89 -15.91 -7.40 -3.99
N ILE A 90 -15.24 -6.52 -3.23
CA ILE A 90 -15.31 -5.08 -3.48
C ILE A 90 -14.64 -4.70 -4.81
N SER A 91 -13.54 -5.36 -5.17
CA SER A 91 -12.84 -5.14 -6.44
C SER A 91 -13.71 -5.55 -7.63
N VAL A 92 -14.32 -6.74 -7.59
CA VAL A 92 -15.22 -7.22 -8.65
C VAL A 92 -16.45 -6.34 -8.76
N LEU A 93 -17.14 -6.09 -7.64
CA LEU A 93 -18.35 -5.25 -7.63
C LEU A 93 -18.03 -3.84 -8.14
N GLY A 94 -16.95 -3.23 -7.64
CA GLY A 94 -16.54 -1.90 -8.03
C GLY A 94 -16.17 -1.83 -9.52
N THR A 95 -15.46 -2.82 -10.06
CA THR A 95 -15.10 -2.86 -11.48
C THR A 95 -16.32 -3.06 -12.38
N VAL A 96 -17.28 -3.91 -11.98
CA VAL A 96 -18.54 -4.09 -12.72
C VAL A 96 -19.35 -2.79 -12.75
N LEU A 97 -19.50 -2.12 -11.60
CA LEU A 97 -20.23 -0.86 -11.50
C LEU A 97 -19.50 0.28 -12.24
N LEU A 98 -18.17 0.31 -12.18
CA LEU A 98 -17.34 1.25 -12.92
C LEU A 98 -17.61 1.14 -14.43
N ARG A 99 -17.62 -0.09 -14.96
CA ARG A 99 -17.92 -0.33 -16.38
C ARG A 99 -19.35 0.06 -16.73
N TRP A 100 -20.31 -0.28 -15.87
CA TRP A 100 -21.73 -0.05 -16.17
C TRP A 100 -22.13 1.42 -16.09
N LEU A 101 -21.60 2.17 -15.11
CA LEU A 101 -21.97 3.55 -14.84
C LEU A 101 -21.07 4.58 -15.53
N HIS A 102 -19.80 4.25 -15.75
CA HIS A 102 -18.81 5.18 -16.31
C HIS A 102 -18.20 4.68 -17.65
N GLY A 103 -18.50 3.46 -18.09
CA GLY A 103 -17.91 2.90 -19.32
C GLY A 103 -16.42 2.54 -19.19
N GLU A 104 -15.84 2.65 -18.00
CA GLU A 104 -14.43 2.41 -17.73
C GLU A 104 -14.19 0.94 -17.34
N VAL A 105 -13.18 0.29 -17.94
CA VAL A 105 -12.85 -1.12 -17.63
C VAL A 105 -11.88 -1.28 -16.46
N THR A 106 -11.23 -0.20 -16.05
CA THR A 106 -10.25 -0.15 -14.95
C THR A 106 -10.15 1.26 -14.40
N THR A 107 -9.61 1.42 -13.19
CA THR A 107 -9.40 2.76 -12.59
C THR A 107 -8.20 3.47 -13.21
N ALA A 108 -8.17 4.81 -13.15
CA ALA A 108 -7.04 5.59 -13.62
C ALA A 108 -5.72 5.20 -12.97
N ASN A 109 -5.72 4.97 -11.65
CA ASN A 109 -4.53 4.52 -10.92
C ASN A 109 -4.05 3.14 -11.39
N GLN A 110 -4.95 2.18 -11.63
CA GLN A 110 -4.55 0.87 -12.14
C GLN A 110 -4.02 0.96 -13.58
N ALA A 111 -4.62 1.82 -14.42
CA ALA A 111 -4.13 2.07 -15.77
C ALA A 111 -2.71 2.69 -15.77
N SER A 112 -2.44 3.66 -14.90
CA SER A 112 -1.10 4.25 -14.73
C SER A 112 -0.08 3.19 -14.26
N LEU A 113 -0.44 2.33 -13.31
CA LEU A 113 0.44 1.24 -12.88
C LEU A 113 0.76 0.28 -14.03
N MET A 114 -0.22 -0.06 -14.87
CA MET A 114 0.00 -0.90 -16.06
C MET A 114 0.95 -0.25 -17.07
N GLU A 115 0.90 1.07 -17.24
CA GLU A 115 1.85 1.81 -18.06
C GLU A 115 3.28 1.76 -17.46
N GLU A 116 3.40 1.94 -16.15
CA GLU A 116 4.67 1.83 -15.44
C GLU A 116 5.26 0.40 -15.54
N PHE A 117 4.41 -0.64 -15.53
CA PHE A 117 4.84 -2.02 -15.79
C PHE A 117 5.41 -2.21 -17.20
N ARG A 118 4.89 -1.49 -18.20
CA ARG A 118 5.35 -1.57 -19.60
C ARG A 118 6.65 -0.80 -19.83
N ARG A 119 6.85 0.33 -19.15
CA ARG A 119 8.02 1.21 -19.35
C ARG A 119 9.15 0.94 -18.38
N GLY A 120 8.81 0.61 -17.14
CA GLY A 120 9.74 0.44 -16.04
C GLY A 120 10.35 -0.95 -15.95
N ASN A 121 11.16 -1.12 -14.92
CA ASN A 121 11.68 -2.42 -14.54
C ASN A 121 10.62 -3.18 -13.74
N ILE A 122 10.08 -4.23 -14.35
CA ILE A 122 9.01 -5.04 -13.78
C ILE A 122 9.33 -5.69 -12.44
N ILE A 123 10.59 -6.08 -12.20
CA ILE A 123 11.00 -6.71 -10.94
C ILE A 123 10.92 -5.67 -9.81
N LEU A 124 11.48 -4.48 -10.03
CA LEU A 124 11.43 -3.39 -9.06
C LEU A 124 10.00 -2.98 -8.76
N LEU A 125 9.18 -2.81 -9.80
CA LEU A 125 7.79 -2.39 -9.64
C LEU A 125 6.96 -3.45 -8.91
N SER A 126 7.19 -4.73 -9.17
CA SER A 126 6.50 -5.83 -8.47
C SER A 126 6.80 -5.86 -6.99
N ILE A 127 8.07 -5.69 -6.61
CA ILE A 127 8.48 -5.64 -5.19
C ILE A 127 7.94 -4.37 -4.52
N MET A 128 7.96 -3.24 -5.24
CA MET A 128 7.43 -1.98 -4.73
C MET A 128 5.93 -2.11 -4.41
N LEU A 129 5.12 -2.56 -5.37
CA LEU A 129 3.67 -2.66 -5.23
C LEU A 129 3.22 -3.81 -4.31
N GLY A 130 3.95 -4.92 -4.31
CA GLY A 130 3.60 -6.09 -3.50
C GLY A 130 4.10 -6.05 -2.06
N VAL A 131 5.14 -5.25 -1.78
CA VAL A 131 5.81 -5.27 -0.47
C VAL A 131 5.97 -3.87 0.13
N LEU A 132 6.72 -2.99 -0.54
CA LEU A 132 7.06 -1.68 0.03
C LEU A 132 5.84 -0.80 0.23
N ALA A 133 5.03 -0.60 -0.80
CA ALA A 133 3.85 0.26 -0.75
C ALA A 133 2.83 -0.24 0.30
N PRO A 134 2.41 -1.52 0.33
CA PRO A 134 1.52 -2.02 1.38
C PRO A 134 2.05 -1.80 2.81
N ILE A 135 3.33 -2.08 3.06
CA ILE A 135 3.93 -1.89 4.39
C ILE A 135 3.96 -0.41 4.77
N ALA A 136 4.43 0.46 3.86
CA ALA A 136 4.51 1.89 4.10
C ALA A 136 3.13 2.51 4.34
N GLU A 137 2.16 2.19 3.49
CA GLU A 137 0.79 2.71 3.56
C GLU A 137 0.09 2.26 4.85
N GLU A 138 0.21 0.99 5.26
CA GLU A 138 -0.35 0.54 6.54
C GLU A 138 0.27 1.26 7.73
N ILE A 139 1.60 1.43 7.74
CA ILE A 139 2.30 2.17 8.79
C ILE A 139 1.84 3.63 8.83
N ILE A 140 1.64 4.29 7.68
CA ILE A 140 1.22 5.70 7.62
C ILE A 140 -0.26 5.84 8.03
N PHE A 141 -1.16 5.17 7.30
CA PHE A 141 -2.60 5.38 7.38
C PHE A 141 -3.27 4.67 8.56
N ARG A 142 -2.72 3.54 9.02
CA ARG A 142 -3.29 2.76 10.14
C ARG A 142 -2.37 2.72 11.37
N GLY A 143 -1.13 3.20 11.23
CA GLY A 143 -0.18 3.37 12.32
C GLY A 143 -0.03 4.82 12.77
N ILE A 144 0.68 5.64 12.00
CA ILE A 144 1.06 7.01 12.36
C ILE A 144 -0.18 7.88 12.58
N ILE A 145 -1.11 7.90 11.64
CA ILE A 145 -2.31 8.76 11.74
C ILE A 145 -3.13 8.42 13.00
N PRO A 146 -3.66 7.20 13.17
CA PRO A 146 -4.48 6.88 14.34
C PRO A 146 -3.68 6.80 15.66
N LEU A 147 -2.56 6.08 15.69
CA LEU A 147 -1.88 5.73 16.94
C LEU A 147 -0.91 6.81 17.41
N LYS A 148 -0.49 7.72 16.53
CA LYS A 148 0.39 8.85 16.87
C LYS A 148 -0.33 10.16 16.76
N ILE A 149 -0.73 10.61 15.57
CA ILE A 149 -1.32 11.95 15.37
C ILE A 149 -2.63 12.07 16.17
N PHE A 150 -3.46 11.03 16.18
CA PHE A 150 -4.76 10.99 16.86
C PHE A 150 -4.74 10.18 18.17
N LYS A 151 -3.57 9.97 18.81
CA LYS A 151 -3.50 9.25 20.10
C LYS A 151 -4.50 9.81 21.13
N GLY A 152 -5.33 8.96 21.73
CA GLY A 152 -6.47 9.31 22.59
C GLY A 152 -7.80 9.58 21.87
N TYR A 153 -7.79 9.61 20.54
CA TYR A 153 -8.93 9.79 19.63
C TYR A 153 -8.79 8.86 18.42
N GLU A 154 -8.27 7.65 18.65
CA GLU A 154 -7.83 6.71 17.62
C GLU A 154 -8.94 6.40 16.60
N SER A 155 -10.20 6.31 17.03
CA SER A 155 -11.35 6.09 16.15
C SER A 155 -11.47 7.16 15.06
N TRP A 156 -11.31 8.44 15.41
CA TRP A 156 -11.28 9.53 14.43
C TRP A 156 -10.05 9.45 13.54
N GLY A 157 -8.90 9.07 14.11
CA GLY A 157 -7.68 8.85 13.34
C GLY A 157 -7.81 7.73 12.31
N TYR A 158 -8.53 6.65 12.62
CA TYR A 158 -8.79 5.57 11.67
C TYR A 158 -9.75 5.99 10.55
N ILE A 159 -10.78 6.80 10.87
CA ILE A 159 -11.68 7.37 9.85
C ILE A 159 -10.89 8.29 8.91
N ILE A 160 -10.13 9.23 9.47
CA ILE A 160 -9.34 10.19 8.69
C ILE A 160 -8.24 9.48 7.90
N GLY A 161 -7.51 8.55 8.51
CA GLY A 161 -6.49 7.75 7.83
C GLY A 161 -7.09 6.92 6.69
N GLY A 162 -8.28 6.34 6.92
CA GLY A 162 -9.00 5.58 5.90
C GLY A 162 -9.45 6.43 4.71
N LEU A 163 -9.96 7.64 4.96
CA LEU A 163 -10.33 8.60 3.92
C LEU A 163 -9.11 9.12 3.16
N LEU A 164 -8.03 9.48 3.86
CA LEU A 164 -6.79 9.93 3.24
C LEU A 164 -6.18 8.84 2.35
N PHE A 165 -6.19 7.58 2.79
CA PHE A 165 -5.77 6.46 1.95
C PHE A 165 -6.58 6.38 0.65
N ALA A 166 -7.91 6.47 0.74
CA ALA A 166 -8.78 6.38 -0.43
C ALA A 166 -8.53 7.54 -1.41
N ILE A 167 -8.37 8.77 -0.91
CA ILE A 167 -8.06 9.96 -1.71
C ILE A 167 -6.66 9.84 -2.33
N PHE A 168 -5.69 9.32 -1.58
CA PHE A 168 -4.31 9.15 -2.03
C PHE A 168 -4.19 8.19 -3.24
N HIS A 169 -5.16 7.28 -3.40
CA HIS A 169 -5.25 6.42 -4.58
C HIS A 169 -5.82 7.11 -5.84
N GLY A 170 -6.14 8.41 -5.77
CA GLY A 170 -6.54 9.22 -6.92
C GLY A 170 -7.84 8.77 -7.60
N PRO A 171 -8.95 8.55 -6.86
CA PRO A 171 -10.22 8.19 -7.48
C PRO A 171 -10.71 9.33 -8.39
N THR A 172 -11.04 9.01 -9.63
CA THR A 172 -11.53 9.96 -10.66
C THR A 172 -13.06 10.01 -10.74
N ASN A 173 -13.73 9.02 -10.15
CA ASN A 173 -15.18 8.92 -10.07
C ASN A 173 -15.63 8.19 -8.80
N ILE A 174 -16.93 8.22 -8.51
CA ILE A 174 -17.49 7.63 -7.29
C ILE A 174 -17.23 6.12 -7.20
N MET A 175 -17.22 5.38 -8.32
CA MET A 175 -16.99 3.93 -8.30
C MET A 175 -15.52 3.59 -8.01
N SER A 176 -14.57 4.36 -8.55
CA SER A 176 -13.16 4.26 -8.16
C SER A 176 -12.95 4.61 -6.68
N PHE A 177 -13.70 5.58 -6.13
CA PHE A 177 -13.70 5.86 -4.70
C PHE A 177 -14.27 4.69 -3.90
N VAL A 178 -15.32 4.02 -4.37
CA VAL A 178 -15.87 2.81 -3.72
C VAL A 178 -14.85 1.67 -3.68
N ILE A 179 -14.09 1.47 -4.76
CA ILE A 179 -13.02 0.45 -4.82
C ILE A 179 -11.96 0.74 -3.74
N TYR A 180 -11.34 1.93 -3.78
CA TYR A 180 -10.25 2.26 -2.86
C TYR A 180 -10.72 2.52 -1.43
N GLY A 181 -11.88 3.16 -1.27
CA GLY A 181 -12.53 3.40 0.02
C GLY A 181 -12.98 2.10 0.68
N GLY A 182 -13.58 1.18 -0.07
CA GLY A 182 -13.98 -0.13 0.46
C GLY A 182 -12.77 -0.97 0.85
N ALA A 183 -11.71 -0.99 0.03
CA ALA A 183 -10.43 -1.60 0.41
C ALA A 183 -9.88 -0.97 1.70
N SER A 184 -9.91 0.36 1.80
CA SER A 184 -9.46 1.09 2.98
C SER A 184 -10.22 0.71 4.25
N VAL A 185 -11.55 0.57 4.16
CA VAL A 185 -12.41 0.13 5.26
C VAL A 185 -12.01 -1.27 5.72
N ILE A 186 -11.82 -2.22 4.79
CA ILE A 186 -11.43 -3.59 5.12
C ILE A 186 -10.09 -3.62 5.88
N LEU A 187 -9.06 -2.93 5.37
CA LEU A 187 -7.75 -2.84 6.02
C LEU A 187 -7.85 -2.18 7.41
N THR A 188 -8.58 -1.08 7.49
CA THR A 188 -8.80 -0.36 8.75
C THR A 188 -9.50 -1.22 9.79
N LEU A 189 -10.52 -2.00 9.39
CA LEU A 189 -11.21 -2.94 10.27
C LEU A 189 -10.27 -4.05 10.77
N LEU A 190 -9.43 -4.61 9.90
CA LEU A 190 -8.44 -5.61 10.30
C LEU A 190 -7.46 -5.05 11.33
N ALA A 191 -6.93 -3.85 11.10
CA ALA A 191 -6.04 -3.16 12.02
C ALA A 191 -6.70 -2.85 13.38
N CYS A 192 -7.92 -2.30 13.35
CA CYS A 192 -8.66 -1.94 14.57
C CYS A 192 -9.03 -3.16 15.41
N ARG A 193 -9.54 -4.22 14.76
CA ARG A 193 -10.05 -5.43 15.46
C ARG A 193 -8.94 -6.27 16.06
N THR A 194 -7.77 -6.31 15.41
CA THR A 194 -6.62 -7.06 15.90
C THR A 194 -5.70 -6.22 16.80
N ARG A 195 -5.93 -4.90 16.86
CA ARG A 195 -5.08 -3.90 17.54
C ARG A 195 -3.61 -3.98 17.12
N ARG A 196 -3.37 -4.42 15.89
CA ARG A 196 -2.05 -4.65 15.33
C ARG A 196 -2.13 -4.56 13.81
N LEU A 197 -1.02 -4.22 13.16
CA LEU A 197 -1.03 -4.00 11.71
C LEU A 197 -0.70 -5.25 10.90
N GLU A 198 -0.12 -6.30 11.49
CA GLU A 198 0.45 -7.40 10.70
C GLU A 198 -0.59 -8.11 9.83
N VAL A 199 -1.81 -8.29 10.34
CA VAL A 199 -2.90 -8.91 9.57
C VAL A 199 -3.33 -8.02 8.40
N SER A 200 -3.43 -6.72 8.64
CA SER A 200 -3.80 -5.75 7.60
C SER A 200 -2.71 -5.66 6.52
N ILE A 201 -1.44 -5.59 6.93
CA ILE A 201 -0.26 -5.62 6.04
C ILE A 201 -0.27 -6.87 5.18
N VAL A 202 -0.47 -8.06 5.76
CA VAL A 202 -0.48 -9.30 4.98
C VAL A 202 -1.62 -9.34 3.97
N VAL A 203 -2.83 -8.94 4.36
CA VAL A 203 -3.96 -8.85 3.43
C VAL A 203 -3.66 -7.87 2.29
N HIS A 204 -3.11 -6.71 2.61
CA HIS A 204 -2.77 -5.69 1.63
C HIS A 204 -1.65 -6.14 0.68
N MET A 205 -0.59 -6.77 1.22
CA MET A 205 0.52 -7.34 0.44
C MET A 205 0.03 -8.44 -0.50
N ILE A 206 -0.87 -9.32 -0.06
CA ILE A 206 -1.41 -10.37 -0.95
C ILE A 206 -2.31 -9.73 -2.02
N ASN A 207 -3.16 -8.78 -1.63
CA ASN A 207 -4.08 -8.13 -2.57
C ASN A 207 -3.35 -7.40 -3.71
N ASN A 208 -2.25 -6.71 -3.42
CA ASN A 208 -1.47 -5.99 -4.43
C ASN A 208 -0.35 -6.84 -5.04
N GLY A 209 0.25 -7.72 -4.24
CA GLY A 209 1.37 -8.57 -4.65
C GLY A 209 0.95 -9.68 -5.60
N LEU A 210 -0.25 -10.26 -5.46
CA LEU A 210 -0.70 -11.31 -6.36
C LEU A 210 -0.88 -10.80 -7.80
N PRO A 211 -1.59 -9.68 -8.06
CA PRO A 211 -1.61 -9.06 -9.40
C PRO A 211 -0.22 -8.68 -9.91
N ALA A 212 0.64 -8.12 -9.05
CA ALA A 212 2.00 -7.72 -9.45
C ALA A 212 2.87 -8.92 -9.87
N ILE A 213 2.81 -10.02 -9.11
CA ILE A 213 3.48 -11.28 -9.46
C ILE A 213 2.91 -11.85 -10.77
N LEU A 214 1.59 -11.81 -10.95
CA LEU A 214 0.97 -12.28 -12.18
C LEU A 214 1.48 -11.49 -13.40
N MET A 215 1.55 -10.15 -13.31
CA MET A 215 2.11 -9.31 -14.36
C MET A 215 3.58 -9.62 -14.64
N LEU A 216 4.37 -9.86 -13.60
CA LEU A 216 5.77 -10.29 -13.72
C LEU A 216 5.90 -11.61 -14.48
N LEU A 217 5.09 -12.62 -14.12
CA LEU A 217 5.12 -13.93 -14.76
C LEU A 217 4.67 -13.87 -16.22
N ILE A 218 3.55 -13.18 -16.51
CA ILE A 218 3.04 -12.95 -17.88
C ILE A 218 4.14 -12.37 -18.77
N THR A 219 4.85 -11.35 -18.28
CA THR A 219 5.90 -10.66 -19.04
C THR A 219 7.14 -11.53 -19.23
N ILE A 220 7.54 -12.32 -18.22
CA ILE A 220 8.70 -13.21 -18.31
C ILE A 220 8.45 -14.38 -19.27
N PHE A 221 7.24 -14.95 -19.23
CA PHE A 221 6.88 -16.14 -20.01
C PHE A 221 6.23 -15.81 -21.37
N GLY A 222 6.05 -14.53 -21.68
CA GLY A 222 5.47 -14.09 -22.96
C GLY A 222 4.04 -14.57 -23.17
N VAL A 223 3.28 -14.76 -22.10
CA VAL A 223 1.85 -15.11 -22.21
C VAL A 223 1.12 -13.83 -22.60
N GLU A 224 0.63 -13.72 -23.83
CA GLU A 224 -0.27 -12.63 -24.20
C GLU A 224 -1.61 -12.82 -23.45
N VAL A 225 -2.07 -11.78 -22.75
CA VAL A 225 -3.38 -11.72 -22.08
C VAL A 225 -4.23 -10.66 -22.76
#